data_AF-A0AAV4EVB0-F1
#
_entry.id   AF-A0AAV4EVB0-F1
#
_cell.length_a   1.000
_cell.length_b   1.000
_cell.length_c   1.000
_cell.angle_alpha   90.00
_cell.angle_beta   90.00
_cell.angle_gamma   90.00
#
_symmetry.space_group_name_H-M   'P 1'
#
loop_
_entity.id
_entity.type
_entity.pdbx_description
1 polymer ?
#
loop_
_entity_poly.entity_id
_entity_poly.type
_entity_poly.pdbx_seq_one_letter_code
_entity_poly.pdbx_strand_id
1 'polypeptide(L)'
;MSLRASIPISSLALLLAIAGAGAITRCVYNEAACGCDTDKGLISLKKYENSPLISREHFIYSDNVYWNPCKEMTIKTTTASCIQIFNGIVIDCGVHDTMRSSVEGDHAVFRLDPAGRSEWPHSDTKSEFHCICKPNAEDEFVRDYRLVLDYLVLNITGDSCCPK
;
A
#
# COMPACT_ATOMS: atom_id res chain seq x y z
N MET A 1 66.02 17.19 -28.40
CA MET A 1 64.98 17.89 -27.61
C MET A 1 63.67 17.17 -27.85
N SER A 2 63.18 16.43 -26.85
CA SER A 2 62.04 15.52 -26.95
C SER A 2 61.18 15.66 -25.70
N LEU A 3 59.86 15.91 -25.91
CA LEU A 3 58.66 15.49 -25.16
C LEU A 3 58.70 15.57 -23.61
N ARG A 4 57.71 16.07 -22.86
CA ARG A 4 56.24 16.06 -23.03
C ARG A 4 55.65 17.00 -21.97
N ALA A 5 54.52 17.62 -22.32
CA ALA A 5 53.62 18.27 -21.38
C ALA A 5 52.97 17.25 -20.43
N SER A 6 52.75 17.65 -19.18
CA SER A 6 51.98 16.89 -18.19
C SER A 6 50.78 17.75 -17.75
N ILE A 7 49.58 17.31 -18.10
CA ILE A 7 48.31 17.85 -17.62
C ILE A 7 47.94 17.06 -16.37
N PRO A 8 47.75 17.67 -15.19
CA PRO A 8 47.14 16.99 -14.07
C PRO A 8 45.62 17.01 -14.25
N ILE A 9 45.05 15.88 -14.69
CA ILE A 9 43.63 15.57 -14.49
C ILE A 9 43.53 15.03 -13.06
N SER A 10 43.14 15.89 -12.10
CA SER A 10 42.72 15.41 -10.79
C SER A 10 41.21 15.54 -10.70
N SER A 11 40.59 14.40 -10.97
CA SER A 11 39.17 14.09 -10.99
C SER A 11 38.42 14.68 -9.80
N LEU A 12 37.48 15.57 -10.11
CA LEU A 12 36.38 15.95 -9.22
C LEU A 12 35.52 14.69 -9.00
N ALA A 13 35.79 13.96 -7.92
CA ALA A 13 34.96 12.83 -7.51
C ALA A 13 33.64 13.38 -6.96
N LEU A 14 32.67 13.55 -7.85
CA LEU A 14 31.28 13.80 -7.49
C LEU A 14 30.75 12.50 -6.85
N LEU A 15 30.84 12.40 -5.52
CA LEU A 15 30.10 11.40 -4.75
C LEU A 15 28.60 11.70 -4.92
N LEU A 16 28.03 11.12 -5.97
CA LEU A 16 26.59 10.85 -6.03
C LEU A 16 26.28 10.01 -4.79
N ALA A 17 25.81 10.66 -3.74
CA ALA A 17 25.07 9.99 -2.69
C ALA A 17 23.83 9.42 -3.37
N ILE A 18 23.94 8.18 -3.85
CA ILE A 18 22.80 7.33 -4.12
C ILE A 18 22.17 7.20 -2.75
N ALA A 19 21.17 8.02 -2.46
CA ALA A 19 20.22 7.75 -1.40
C ALA A 19 19.55 6.45 -1.81
N GLY A 20 20.20 5.33 -1.50
CA GLY A 20 19.55 4.04 -1.53
C GLY A 20 18.35 4.22 -0.63
N ALA A 21 17.15 4.12 -1.20
CA ALA A 21 15.95 3.86 -0.43
C ALA A 21 16.21 2.53 0.27
N GLY A 22 16.86 2.58 1.42
CA GLY A 22 17.10 1.39 2.23
C GLY A 22 15.74 0.82 2.57
N ALA A 23 15.62 -0.51 2.52
CA ALA A 23 14.42 -1.21 2.96
C ALA A 23 13.98 -0.66 4.33
N ILE A 24 12.69 -0.35 4.46
CA ILE A 24 12.15 0.01 5.78
C ILE A 24 12.21 -1.22 6.68
N THR A 25 12.40 -1.00 7.97
CA THR A 25 12.43 -2.08 8.98
C THR A 25 11.41 -1.86 10.09
N ARG A 26 10.76 -0.70 10.10
CA ARG A 26 9.71 -0.32 11.03
C ARG A 26 8.56 0.35 10.30
N CYS A 27 7.33 0.07 10.72
CA CYS A 27 6.12 0.73 10.26
C CYS A 27 5.11 0.73 11.42
N VAL A 28 4.96 1.86 12.09
CA VAL A 28 3.98 2.07 13.16
C VAL A 28 2.84 2.91 12.63
N TYR A 29 1.62 2.41 12.72
CA TYR A 29 0.45 3.04 12.13
C TYR A 29 0.26 4.46 12.68
N ASN A 30 0.03 5.40 11.77
CA ASN A 30 -0.18 6.81 12.07
C ASN A 30 -1.53 7.23 11.50
N GLU A 31 -2.53 7.35 12.38
CA GLU A 31 -3.91 7.73 12.03
C GLU A 31 -3.98 9.06 11.27
N ALA A 32 -3.18 10.05 11.66
CA ALA A 32 -3.22 11.37 11.04
C ALA A 32 -2.75 11.35 9.57
N ALA A 33 -1.88 10.41 9.21
CA ALA A 33 -1.38 10.19 7.86
C ALA A 33 -2.09 9.05 7.12
N CYS A 34 -2.96 8.30 7.82
CA CYS A 34 -3.58 7.07 7.31
C CYS A 34 -2.55 6.07 6.78
N GLY A 35 -1.35 6.07 7.36
CA GLY A 35 -0.19 5.37 6.84
C GLY A 35 0.70 4.91 7.99
N CYS A 36 2.01 5.01 7.87
CA CYS A 36 2.88 4.66 8.98
C CYS A 36 4.16 5.48 9.08
N ASP A 37 4.57 5.69 10.32
CA ASP A 37 5.90 6.19 10.68
C ASP A 37 6.91 5.06 10.51
N THR A 38 7.90 5.28 9.64
CA THR A 38 8.97 4.32 9.36
C THR A 38 10.32 4.82 9.88
N ASP A 39 11.36 3.97 9.82
CA ASP A 39 12.74 4.38 10.08
C ASP A 39 13.36 5.24 8.96
N LYS A 40 12.63 5.44 7.84
CA LYS A 40 13.07 6.21 6.66
C LYS A 40 12.26 7.47 6.40
N GLY A 41 11.23 7.74 7.19
CA GLY A 41 10.29 8.85 6.99
C GLY A 41 8.83 8.40 7.11
N LEU A 42 7.92 9.31 6.81
CA LEU A 42 6.49 9.06 6.86
C LEU A 42 5.99 8.49 5.52
N ILE A 43 5.26 7.39 5.57
CA ILE A 43 4.39 6.95 4.48
C ILE A 43 3.00 7.53 4.77
N SER A 44 2.47 8.35 3.86
CA SER A 44 1.18 9.01 4.03
C SER A 44 0.23 8.66 2.90
N LEU A 45 -0.87 7.97 3.24
CA LEU A 45 -1.96 7.64 2.33
C LEU A 45 -3.14 8.61 2.45
N LYS A 46 -2.96 9.70 3.20
CA LYS A 46 -4.00 10.70 3.48
C LYS A 46 -4.67 11.28 2.23
N LYS A 47 -3.96 11.31 1.09
CA LYS A 47 -4.56 11.77 -0.17
C LYS A 47 -5.78 10.95 -0.61
N TYR A 48 -5.95 9.72 -0.11
CA TYR A 48 -7.09 8.84 -0.38
C TYR A 48 -8.24 9.00 0.61
N GLU A 49 -8.12 9.90 1.60
CA GLU A 49 -9.13 10.10 2.64
C GLU A 49 -10.53 10.36 2.05
N ASN A 50 -10.62 11.12 0.97
CA ASN A 50 -11.88 11.50 0.33
C ASN A 50 -12.15 10.78 -1.00
N SER A 51 -11.22 9.94 -1.46
CA SER A 51 -11.34 9.17 -2.69
C SER A 51 -10.71 7.80 -2.46
N PRO A 52 -11.51 6.75 -2.17
CA PRO A 52 -10.98 5.43 -1.90
C PRO A 52 -10.21 4.89 -3.10
N LEU A 53 -9.24 4.04 -2.81
CA LEU A 53 -8.56 3.20 -3.79
C LEU A 53 -9.56 2.17 -4.34
N ILE A 54 -9.50 1.89 -5.63
CA ILE A 54 -10.41 0.93 -6.29
C ILE A 54 -9.60 -0.01 -7.16
N SER A 55 -9.60 -1.29 -6.79
CA SER A 55 -9.09 -2.35 -7.66
C SER A 55 -10.27 -2.91 -8.46
N ARG A 56 -10.18 -2.84 -9.78
CA ARG A 56 -11.24 -3.29 -10.69
C ARG A 56 -10.78 -4.49 -11.47
N GLU A 57 -11.54 -5.57 -11.42
CA GLU A 57 -11.33 -6.70 -12.31
C GLU A 57 -12.37 -6.73 -13.44
N HIS A 58 -11.89 -6.96 -14.66
CA HIS A 58 -12.70 -7.07 -15.87
C HIS A 58 -13.06 -8.53 -16.20
N PHE A 59 -13.40 -9.34 -15.19
CA PHE A 59 -13.93 -10.69 -15.44
C PHE A 59 -15.47 -10.69 -15.49
N ILE A 60 -16.03 -11.81 -15.96
CA ILE A 60 -17.48 -12.03 -16.16
C ILE A 60 -18.28 -11.78 -14.86
N TYR A 61 -17.60 -11.92 -13.72
CA TYR A 61 -18.06 -11.54 -12.39
C TYR A 61 -17.31 -10.26 -12.01
N SER A 62 -18.02 -9.13 -11.91
CA SER A 62 -17.41 -7.89 -11.41
C SER A 62 -16.99 -8.15 -9.97
N ASP A 63 -15.68 -8.06 -9.75
CA ASP A 63 -15.07 -8.10 -8.44
C ASP A 63 -14.29 -6.81 -8.23
N ASN A 64 -14.93 -5.86 -7.56
CA ASN A 64 -14.33 -4.58 -7.25
C ASN A 64 -13.97 -4.56 -5.77
N VAL A 65 -12.74 -4.15 -5.45
CA VAL A 65 -12.32 -3.90 -4.07
C VAL A 65 -12.14 -2.40 -3.90
N TYR A 66 -12.81 -1.87 -2.88
CA TYR A 66 -12.68 -0.50 -2.44
C TYR A 66 -11.90 -0.51 -1.13
N TRP A 67 -10.95 0.41 -0.97
CA TRP A 67 -10.25 0.62 0.28
C TRP A 67 -10.05 2.10 0.58
N ASN A 68 -10.44 2.53 1.78
CA ASN A 68 -10.11 3.84 2.32
C ASN A 68 -9.20 3.68 3.55
N PRO A 69 -7.92 4.07 3.47
CA PRO A 69 -6.97 3.87 4.56
C PRO A 69 -7.19 4.77 5.78
N CYS A 70 -8.06 5.78 5.67
CA CYS A 70 -8.25 6.82 6.68
C CYS A 70 -9.54 6.71 7.49
N LYS A 71 -10.56 6.04 6.95
CA LYS A 71 -11.90 6.01 7.54
C LYS A 71 -12.76 4.93 6.94
N GLU A 72 -13.85 4.68 7.64
CA GLU A 72 -14.97 3.91 7.13
C GLU A 72 -15.61 4.57 5.91
N MET A 73 -16.09 3.73 4.99
CA MET A 73 -16.96 4.13 3.88
C MET A 73 -18.20 3.25 3.88
N THR A 74 -19.30 3.78 3.35
CA THR A 74 -20.56 3.03 3.26
C THR A 74 -20.89 2.72 1.80
N ILE A 75 -21.04 1.44 1.49
CA ILE A 75 -21.55 0.96 0.19
C ILE A 75 -22.77 0.10 0.46
N LYS A 76 -23.93 0.51 -0.08
CA LYS A 76 -25.24 -0.05 0.24
C LYS A 76 -25.51 -0.02 1.76
N THR A 77 -25.46 -1.18 2.42
CA THR A 77 -25.72 -1.36 3.86
C THR A 77 -24.46 -1.67 4.65
N THR A 78 -23.33 -1.88 3.99
CA THR A 78 -22.06 -2.24 4.62
C THR A 78 -21.24 -0.98 4.86
N THR A 79 -20.80 -0.78 6.10
CA THR A 79 -19.85 0.28 6.48
C THR A 79 -18.56 -0.39 6.92
N ALA A 80 -17.50 -0.20 6.15
CA ALA A 80 -16.19 -0.79 6.35
C ALA A 80 -15.09 0.08 5.69
N SER A 81 -13.83 -0.06 6.11
CA SER A 81 -12.67 0.60 5.49
C SER A 81 -12.28 -0.11 4.20
N CYS A 82 -12.46 -1.43 4.16
CA CYS A 82 -12.35 -2.28 2.98
C CYS A 82 -13.72 -2.85 2.64
N ILE A 83 -14.16 -2.69 1.39
CA ILE A 83 -15.38 -3.31 0.88
C ILE A 83 -15.08 -4.02 -0.43
N GLN A 84 -15.42 -5.30 -0.51
CA GLN A 84 -15.42 -6.06 -1.75
C GLN A 84 -16.85 -6.16 -2.30
N ILE A 85 -17.02 -5.96 -3.60
CA ILE A 85 -18.27 -6.23 -4.32
C ILE A 85 -18.00 -7.39 -5.27
N PHE A 86 -18.52 -8.57 -4.93
CA PHE A 86 -18.41 -9.77 -5.73
C PHE A 86 -19.81 -10.22 -6.16
N ASN A 87 -20.09 -10.23 -7.47
CA ASN A 87 -21.41 -10.62 -7.99
C ASN A 87 -22.59 -9.86 -7.38
N GLY A 88 -22.37 -8.56 -7.10
CA GLY A 88 -23.37 -7.69 -6.48
C GLY A 88 -23.55 -7.87 -4.97
N ILE A 89 -22.93 -8.90 -4.38
CA ILE A 89 -22.82 -9.11 -2.94
C ILE A 89 -21.76 -8.14 -2.41
N VAL A 90 -22.10 -7.44 -1.32
CA VAL A 90 -21.20 -6.49 -0.66
C VAL A 90 -20.64 -7.17 0.58
N ILE A 91 -19.32 -7.28 0.65
CA ILE A 91 -18.58 -8.00 1.67
C ILE A 91 -17.73 -6.99 2.45
N ASP A 92 -17.84 -7.01 3.77
CA ASP A 92 -16.89 -6.34 4.66
C ASP A 92 -15.57 -7.12 4.61
N CYS A 93 -14.51 -6.48 4.10
CA CYS A 93 -13.17 -7.05 4.09
C CYS A 93 -12.24 -6.40 5.11
N GLY A 94 -12.75 -5.57 6.03
CA GLY A 94 -11.96 -4.92 7.06
C GLY A 94 -12.52 -3.59 7.54
N VAL A 95 -12.65 -3.43 8.86
CA VAL A 95 -13.00 -2.15 9.51
C VAL A 95 -11.77 -1.41 10.01
N HIS A 96 -11.79 -0.09 9.89
CA HIS A 96 -10.66 0.80 10.17
C HIS A 96 -10.09 0.63 11.59
N ASP A 97 -10.95 0.44 12.58
CA ASP A 97 -10.54 0.30 13.99
C ASP A 97 -9.68 -0.94 14.28
N THR A 98 -9.62 -1.89 13.33
CA THR A 98 -8.78 -3.08 13.41
C THR A 98 -7.43 -2.93 12.69
N MET A 99 -7.16 -1.75 12.12
CA MET A 99 -5.97 -1.46 11.34
C MET A 99 -4.71 -1.75 12.13
N ARG A 100 -3.86 -2.61 11.57
CA ARG A 100 -2.52 -2.90 12.09
C ARG A 100 -1.51 -2.73 10.98
N SER A 101 -0.38 -2.10 11.29
CA SER A 101 0.73 -1.97 10.35
C SER A 101 1.91 -2.86 10.76
N SER A 102 2.65 -3.33 9.78
CA SER A 102 3.91 -4.06 9.96
C SER A 102 4.84 -3.81 8.78
N VAL A 103 6.02 -4.43 8.81
CA VAL A 103 6.93 -4.50 7.67
C VAL A 103 7.06 -5.95 7.24
N GLU A 104 6.92 -6.21 5.95
CA GLU A 104 7.23 -7.51 5.35
C GLU A 104 8.18 -7.33 4.18
N GLY A 105 9.30 -8.06 4.20
CA GLY A 105 10.39 -7.80 3.27
C GLY A 105 10.92 -6.38 3.44
N ASP A 106 10.65 -5.52 2.45
CA ASP A 106 11.14 -4.15 2.33
C ASP A 106 10.03 -3.09 2.28
N HIS A 107 8.78 -3.47 2.53
CA HIS A 107 7.63 -2.59 2.38
C HIS A 107 6.68 -2.63 3.57
N ALA A 108 5.84 -1.59 3.68
CA ALA A 108 4.82 -1.48 4.71
C ALA A 108 3.64 -2.38 4.35
N VAL A 109 3.04 -3.02 5.36
CA VAL A 109 1.87 -3.86 5.21
C VAL A 109 0.80 -3.39 6.19
N PHE A 110 -0.41 -3.15 5.68
CA PHE A 110 -1.58 -2.77 6.45
C PHE A 110 -2.57 -3.93 6.49
N ARG A 111 -3.09 -4.27 7.67
CA ARG A 111 -4.02 -5.38 7.86
C ARG A 111 -5.28 -4.94 8.55
N LEU A 112 -6.41 -5.42 8.07
CA LEU A 112 -7.73 -5.20 8.65
C LEU A 112 -8.43 -6.54 8.90
N ASP A 113 -9.14 -6.60 10.02
CA ASP A 113 -10.11 -7.64 10.32
C ASP A 113 -11.53 -7.08 10.08
N PRO A 114 -12.49 -7.90 9.62
CA PRO A 114 -13.88 -7.47 9.46
C PRO A 114 -14.56 -7.25 10.83
N ALA A 115 -15.69 -6.52 10.86
CA ALA A 115 -16.42 -6.18 12.09
C ALA A 115 -16.98 -7.41 12.84
N GLY A 116 -17.14 -8.52 12.14
CA GLY A 116 -17.67 -9.77 12.68
C GLY A 116 -18.02 -10.76 11.58
N ARG A 117 -18.52 -11.93 11.97
CA ARG A 117 -18.94 -12.98 11.03
C ARG A 117 -20.16 -12.51 10.25
N SER A 118 -20.06 -12.45 8.93
CA SER A 118 -21.27 -12.34 8.10
C SER A 118 -21.85 -13.73 7.84
N GLU A 119 -23.14 -13.77 7.53
CA GLU A 119 -23.88 -15.02 7.31
C GLU A 119 -23.44 -15.77 6.03
N TRP A 120 -22.60 -15.13 5.21
CA TRP A 120 -22.03 -15.73 4.01
C TRP A 120 -20.78 -16.57 4.31
N PRO A 121 -20.61 -17.76 3.70
CA PRO A 121 -19.31 -18.44 3.69
C PRO A 121 -18.28 -17.52 3.05
N HIS A 122 -17.09 -17.43 3.65
CA HIS A 122 -15.99 -16.49 3.29
C HIS A 122 -16.19 -15.03 3.69
N SER A 123 -17.12 -14.73 4.59
CA SER A 123 -17.35 -13.36 5.05
C SER A 123 -16.42 -12.85 6.13
N ASP A 124 -15.61 -13.74 6.73
CA ASP A 124 -14.51 -13.38 7.62
C ASP A 124 -13.26 -12.97 6.81
N THR A 125 -13.45 -12.41 5.61
CA THR A 125 -12.35 -12.03 4.73
C THR A 125 -11.54 -10.93 5.39
N LYS A 126 -10.32 -11.26 5.76
CA LYS A 126 -9.34 -10.27 6.22
C LYS A 126 -8.69 -9.66 5.00
N SER A 127 -8.26 -8.40 5.11
CA SER A 127 -7.51 -7.75 4.03
C SER A 127 -6.10 -7.38 4.45
N GLU A 128 -5.21 -7.48 3.47
CA GLU A 128 -3.81 -7.10 3.58
C GLU A 128 -3.44 -6.21 2.39
N PHE A 129 -2.86 -5.05 2.69
CA PHE A 129 -2.46 -4.06 1.70
C PHE A 129 -0.96 -3.84 1.80
N HIS A 130 -0.23 -4.30 0.79
CA HIS A 130 1.21 -4.09 0.66
C HIS A 130 1.47 -2.75 -0.01
N CYS A 131 2.24 -1.88 0.64
CA CYS A 131 2.57 -0.55 0.16
C CYS A 131 4.00 -0.52 -0.38
N ILE A 132 4.14 -0.74 -1.67
CA ILE A 132 5.41 -0.94 -2.37
C ILE A 132 5.90 0.40 -2.92
N CYS A 133 7.03 0.89 -2.41
CA CYS A 133 7.61 2.16 -2.86
C CYS A 133 8.11 2.06 -4.31
N LYS A 134 7.60 2.95 -5.16
CA LYS A 134 8.14 3.21 -6.50
C LYS A 134 8.27 4.72 -6.69
N PRO A 135 9.46 5.31 -6.44
CA PRO A 135 9.63 6.75 -6.46
C PRO A 135 9.25 7.36 -7.80
N ASN A 136 8.54 8.49 -7.77
CA ASN A 136 8.06 9.22 -8.95
C ASN A 136 7.09 8.44 -9.86
N ALA A 137 6.48 7.36 -9.37
CA ALA A 137 5.41 6.66 -10.08
C ALA A 137 4.03 7.03 -9.52
N GLU A 138 3.03 7.04 -10.40
CA GLU A 138 1.64 7.04 -9.97
C GLU A 138 1.33 5.77 -9.18
N ASP A 139 0.39 5.87 -8.25
CA ASP A 139 0.01 4.71 -7.45
C ASP A 139 -0.96 3.81 -8.21
N GLU A 140 -0.58 2.55 -8.30
CA GLU A 140 -1.37 1.48 -8.87
C GLU A 140 -1.94 0.61 -7.75
N PHE A 141 -3.24 0.29 -7.79
CA PHE A 141 -3.90 -0.52 -6.77
C PHE A 141 -4.51 -1.80 -7.36
N VAL A 142 -3.86 -2.93 -7.07
CA VAL A 142 -4.12 -4.20 -7.74
C VAL A 142 -4.29 -5.30 -6.71
N ARG A 143 -5.27 -6.18 -6.91
CA ARG A 143 -5.39 -7.41 -6.14
C ARG A 143 -4.27 -8.38 -6.50
N ASP A 144 -3.67 -8.98 -5.48
CA ASP A 144 -2.76 -10.10 -5.63
C ASP A 144 -3.55 -11.42 -5.63
N TYR A 145 -3.46 -12.18 -6.73
CA TYR A 145 -4.25 -13.40 -6.97
C TYR A 145 -3.72 -14.65 -6.25
N ARG A 146 -2.89 -14.49 -5.22
CA ARG A 146 -2.58 -15.61 -4.33
C ARG A 146 -3.88 -16.09 -3.69
N LEU A 147 -4.38 -17.24 -4.16
CA LEU A 147 -5.59 -17.89 -3.64
C LEU A 147 -5.36 -18.29 -2.18
N VAL A 148 -5.73 -17.39 -1.28
CA VAL A 148 -5.85 -17.69 0.14
C VAL A 148 -7.32 -17.58 0.47
N LEU A 149 -7.95 -18.71 0.77
CA LEU A 149 -9.33 -18.72 1.24
C LEU A 149 -9.44 -17.80 2.46
N ASP A 150 -10.44 -16.94 2.48
CA ASP A 150 -10.74 -15.98 3.58
C ASP A 150 -9.71 -14.85 3.75
N TYR A 151 -8.88 -14.58 2.73
CA TYR A 151 -7.86 -13.54 2.81
C TYR A 151 -7.69 -12.79 1.48
N LEU A 152 -7.83 -11.47 1.54
CA LEU A 152 -7.73 -10.58 0.39
C LEU A 152 -6.40 -9.82 0.44
N VAL A 153 -5.51 -10.11 -0.50
CA VAL A 153 -4.22 -9.43 -0.61
C VAL A 153 -4.28 -8.41 -1.75
N LEU A 154 -3.90 -7.17 -1.49
CA LEU A 154 -3.78 -6.12 -2.50
C LEU A 154 -2.45 -5.41 -2.37
N ASN A 155 -1.99 -4.86 -3.49
CA ASN A 155 -0.78 -4.06 -3.59
C ASN A 155 -1.16 -2.64 -3.98
N ILE A 156 -0.68 -1.66 -3.22
CA ILE A 156 -0.55 -0.28 -3.69
C ILE A 156 0.93 -0.06 -4.03
N THR A 157 1.22 0.21 -5.29
CA THR A 157 2.59 0.42 -5.78
C THR A 157 2.73 1.82 -6.35
N GLY A 158 3.58 2.66 -5.77
CA GLY A 158 3.79 4.02 -6.26
C GLY A 158 4.54 4.93 -5.29
N ASP A 159 4.55 6.21 -5.61
CA ASP A 159 5.30 7.23 -4.85
C ASP A 159 4.69 7.50 -3.46
N SER A 160 3.40 7.21 -3.25
CA SER A 160 2.76 7.38 -1.94
C SER A 160 3.25 6.37 -0.90
N CYS A 161 3.79 5.24 -1.36
CA CYS A 161 4.40 4.22 -0.51
C CYS A 161 5.87 4.50 -0.18
N CYS A 162 6.44 5.57 -0.72
CA CYS A 162 7.82 5.95 -0.44
C CYS A 162 7.89 6.85 0.80
N PRO A 163 8.66 6.48 1.84
CA PRO A 163 8.87 7.32 3.03
C PRO A 163 9.47 8.69 2.68
N LYS A 164 8.97 9.76 3.32
CA LYS A 164 9.43 11.15 3.14
C LYS A 164 9.63 11.89 4.46
#